data_AF-A0A0E3NZ89-F1
#
_entry.id   AF-A0A0E3NZ89-F1
#
_cell.length_a   1.000
_cell.length_b   1.000
_cell.length_c   1.000
_cell.angle_alpha   90.00
_cell.angle_beta   90.00
_cell.angle_gamma   90.00
#
_symmetry.space_group_name_H-M   'P 1'
#
loop_
_entity.id
_entity.type
_entity.pdbx_description
1 polymer ?
#
loop_
_entity_poly.entity_id
_entity_poly.type
_entity_poly.pdbx_seq_one_letter_code
_entity_poly.pdbx_strand_id
1 'polypeptide(L)'
;MLKREVAKRVFAREFEACRALEMPVRAGGGKASSGDLKTPNLLLSPSGLVLNRVFVVGVITELDCVGAQNEMWKARIVDPTGAFTVYAGQYQPEASIFFSTVEIPAFIALTGKARIYEPEPGSVFVSVRAEEVNVVDEEIRNRWVVDTAEQTVERLEAFSDAVVSGYRDEELRGYLLEKGVSGELAEGISLALERAHAPEEFAKLLGVFVKEALQALEFDSENSSGADGDRKEFVLELLREMDEGKGVDYAAFLEVAVSRGVPEELVEDVIRSLFAGGQCYEPRIGIIRLVG
;
A
#
# COMPACT_ATOMS: atom_id res chain seq x y z
N MET A 1 5.04 26.33 15.61
CA MET A 1 4.41 25.00 15.67
C MET A 1 4.56 24.39 14.28
N LEU A 2 5.43 23.38 14.09
CA LEU A 2 5.61 22.75 12.78
C LEU A 2 4.25 22.20 12.33
N LYS A 3 3.75 22.71 11.20
CA LYS A 3 2.47 22.28 10.60
C LYS A 3 2.58 20.77 10.36
N ARG A 4 1.70 19.97 10.95
CA ARG A 4 1.67 18.51 10.70
C ARG A 4 1.40 18.32 9.22
N GLU A 5 2.32 17.68 8.52
CA GLU A 5 2.10 17.30 7.11
C GLU A 5 0.97 16.27 7.02
N VAL A 6 0.17 16.43 5.96
CA VAL A 6 -0.98 15.58 5.66
C VAL A 6 -0.47 14.20 5.29
N ALA A 7 -1.08 13.16 5.86
CA ALA A 7 -0.76 11.79 5.49
C ALA A 7 -1.29 11.52 4.08
N LYS A 8 -0.41 11.14 3.16
CA LYS A 8 -0.78 10.88 1.76
C LYS A 8 -1.19 9.42 1.58
N ARG A 9 -2.14 9.19 0.68
CA ARG A 9 -2.48 7.83 0.23
C ARG A 9 -1.50 7.43 -0.87
N VAL A 10 -1.04 6.19 -0.80
CA VAL A 10 -0.11 5.61 -1.77
C VAL A 10 -0.28 4.10 -1.73
N PHE A 11 -0.23 3.46 -2.89
CA PHE A 11 -0.25 2.01 -2.99
C PHE A 11 1.10 1.40 -2.59
N ALA A 12 1.10 0.19 -2.05
CA ALA A 12 2.30 -0.50 -1.55
C ALA A 12 3.39 -0.58 -2.61
N ARG A 13 2.99 -0.86 -3.86
CA ARG A 13 3.91 -0.97 -4.99
C ARG A 13 4.63 0.33 -5.30
N GLU A 14 3.93 1.46 -5.23
CA GLU A 14 4.52 2.79 -5.40
C GLU A 14 5.42 3.15 -4.21
N PHE A 15 4.96 2.84 -2.99
CA PHE A 15 5.70 3.11 -1.77
C PHE A 15 7.04 2.36 -1.70
N GLU A 16 7.08 1.09 -2.10
CA GLU A 16 8.31 0.29 -2.18
C GLU A 16 9.33 0.87 -3.18
N ALA A 17 8.83 1.51 -4.25
CA ALA A 17 9.65 2.14 -5.27
C ALA A 17 10.20 3.52 -4.85
N CYS A 18 9.76 4.07 -3.71
CA CYS A 18 10.23 5.36 -3.23
C CYS A 18 11.72 5.36 -2.89
N ARG A 19 12.37 6.50 -3.11
CA ARG A 19 13.79 6.73 -2.77
C ARG A 19 13.95 7.96 -1.90
N ALA A 20 15.09 8.05 -1.20
CA ALA A 20 15.36 9.16 -0.31
C ALA A 20 15.48 10.44 -1.13
N LEU A 21 14.69 11.45 -0.77
CA LEU A 21 14.81 12.76 -1.38
C LEU A 21 15.90 13.54 -0.65
N GLU A 22 17.11 13.50 -1.18
CA GLU A 22 18.17 14.41 -0.77
C GLU A 22 17.86 15.80 -1.31
N MET A 23 17.36 16.68 -0.44
CA MET A 23 17.20 18.09 -0.77
C MET A 23 18.58 18.77 -0.78
N PRO A 24 19.02 19.38 -1.90
CA PRO A 24 20.13 20.31 -1.83
C PRO A 24 19.68 21.51 -0.98
N VAL A 25 20.36 21.73 0.15
CA VAL A 25 20.10 22.87 1.04
C VAL A 25 20.37 24.17 0.28
N ARG A 26 19.33 24.83 -0.27
CA ARG A 26 19.33 26.26 -0.67
C ARG A 26 17.88 26.78 -0.64
N ALA A 27 17.54 27.97 -0.17
CA ALA A 27 18.30 29.02 0.51
C ALA A 27 17.30 29.92 1.29
N GLY A 28 17.42 29.92 2.61
CA GLY A 28 17.07 31.08 3.44
C GLY A 28 18.37 31.56 4.05
N GLY A 29 18.83 32.76 3.67
CA GLY A 29 20.14 33.32 3.99
C GLY A 29 20.38 33.57 5.49
N GLY A 30 20.62 32.50 6.25
CA GLY A 30 21.17 32.54 7.59
C GLY A 30 22.20 31.43 7.69
N LYS A 31 23.43 31.76 8.11
CA LYS A 31 24.40 30.75 8.52
C LYS A 31 23.73 29.89 9.59
N ALA A 32 23.38 28.66 9.25
CA ALA A 32 22.91 27.69 10.24
C ALA A 32 24.11 27.37 11.16
N SER A 33 24.08 27.96 12.35
CA SER A 33 24.89 27.52 13.46
C SER A 33 24.57 26.06 13.75
N SER A 34 25.63 25.27 13.91
CA SER A 34 25.62 23.87 14.30
C SER A 34 24.63 23.54 15.43
N GLY A 35 23.71 22.61 15.16
CA GLY A 35 22.81 21.99 16.13
C GLY A 35 21.32 22.27 15.83
N ASP A 36 20.52 21.22 15.60
CA ASP A 36 19.04 21.22 15.66
C ASP A 36 18.17 21.65 14.46
N LEU A 37 18.61 21.45 13.22
CA LEU A 37 17.67 21.39 12.09
C LEU A 37 17.55 19.94 11.60
N LYS A 38 16.59 19.19 12.15
CA LYS A 38 16.19 17.87 11.63
C LYS A 38 15.70 18.05 10.20
N THR A 39 16.53 17.72 9.22
CA THR A 39 16.10 17.58 7.82
C THR A 39 14.93 16.60 7.79
N PRO A 40 13.76 16.97 7.22
CA PRO A 40 12.65 16.04 7.10
C PRO A 40 13.07 14.88 6.21
N ASN A 41 12.76 13.64 6.64
CA ASN A 41 12.98 12.45 5.83
C ASN A 41 11.88 12.39 4.76
N LEU A 42 12.08 13.12 3.67
CA LEU A 42 11.20 13.08 2.52
C LEU A 42 11.59 11.92 1.61
N LEU A 43 10.60 11.24 1.09
CA LEU A 43 10.72 10.20 0.09
C LEU A 43 10.10 10.70 -1.21
N LEU A 44 10.69 10.32 -2.34
CA LEU A 44 10.17 10.63 -3.66
C LEU A 44 9.74 9.32 -4.33
N SER A 45 8.48 9.25 -4.77
CA SER A 45 8.01 8.17 -5.65
C SER A 45 8.47 8.41 -7.10
N PRO A 46 8.64 7.35 -7.91
CA PRO A 46 9.00 7.51 -9.32
C PRO A 46 7.95 8.27 -10.15
N SER A 47 6.70 8.39 -9.68
CA SER A 47 5.66 9.19 -10.33
C SER A 47 5.62 10.64 -9.84
N GLY A 48 6.59 11.07 -9.02
CA GLY A 48 6.71 12.45 -8.54
C GLY A 48 5.99 12.75 -7.21
N LEU A 49 5.51 11.74 -6.48
CA LEU A 49 4.89 11.97 -5.18
C LEU A 49 5.96 12.17 -4.11
N VAL A 50 5.96 13.33 -3.44
CA VAL A 50 6.80 13.57 -2.27
C VAL A 50 6.06 13.13 -1.00
N LEU A 51 6.67 12.28 -0.17
CA LEU A 51 6.06 11.60 0.96
C LEU A 51 6.87 11.81 2.25
N ASN A 52 6.18 12.03 3.36
CA ASN A 52 6.76 12.00 4.71
C ASN A 52 5.89 11.15 5.64
N ARG A 53 4.57 11.32 5.52
CA ARG A 53 3.56 10.55 6.24
C ARG A 53 2.62 9.90 5.24
N VAL A 54 2.24 8.66 5.54
CA VAL A 54 1.34 7.85 4.73
C VAL A 54 0.11 7.47 5.53
N PHE A 55 -1.03 7.39 4.84
CA PHE A 55 -2.27 6.80 5.33
C PHE A 55 -2.59 5.58 4.46
N VAL A 56 -2.56 4.41 5.07
CA VAL A 56 -2.67 3.11 4.41
C VAL A 56 -3.83 2.36 5.03
N VAL A 57 -4.62 1.68 4.21
CA VAL A 57 -5.62 0.72 4.68
C VAL A 57 -5.38 -0.60 3.96
N GLY A 58 -5.34 -1.70 4.71
CA GLY A 58 -5.04 -3.01 4.16
C GLY A 58 -5.22 -4.11 5.19
N VAL A 59 -4.77 -5.31 4.85
CA VAL A 59 -4.89 -6.49 5.70
C VAL A 59 -3.57 -6.74 6.41
N ILE A 60 -3.58 -6.81 7.74
CA ILE A 60 -2.41 -7.30 8.47
C ILE A 60 -2.33 -8.83 8.36
N THR A 61 -1.29 -9.35 7.73
CA THR A 61 -1.13 -10.79 7.46
C THR A 61 -0.03 -11.44 8.27
N GLU A 62 1.00 -10.67 8.65
CA GLU A 62 2.13 -11.14 9.44
C GLU A 62 2.43 -10.13 10.55
N LEU A 63 2.78 -10.65 11.72
CA LEU A 63 3.18 -9.86 12.86
C LEU A 63 4.25 -10.58 13.67
N ASP A 64 5.44 -9.99 13.73
CA ASP A 64 6.58 -10.52 14.47
C ASP A 64 7.03 -9.53 15.56
N CYS A 65 7.41 -10.08 16.71
CA CYS A 65 8.14 -9.33 17.72
C CYS A 65 9.64 -9.50 17.50
N VAL A 66 10.34 -8.41 17.17
CA VAL A 66 11.75 -8.39 16.80
C VAL A 66 12.57 -7.47 17.72
N GLY A 67 13.87 -7.75 17.81
CA GLY A 67 14.84 -6.97 18.59
C GLY A 67 15.44 -7.74 19.77
N ALA A 68 16.56 -7.26 20.30
CA ALA A 68 17.34 -7.95 21.35
C ALA A 68 16.57 -8.18 22.67
N GLN A 69 15.44 -7.49 22.88
CA GLN A 69 14.54 -7.65 24.02
C GLN A 69 13.05 -7.71 23.60
N ASN A 70 12.72 -8.06 22.36
CA ASN A 70 11.33 -8.06 21.85
C ASN A 70 10.60 -6.71 22.04
N GLU A 71 11.29 -5.60 21.81
CA GLU A 71 10.77 -4.24 22.02
C GLU A 71 10.19 -3.58 20.76
N MET A 72 10.24 -4.28 19.62
CA MET A 72 9.79 -3.73 18.34
C MET A 72 8.92 -4.72 17.59
N TRP A 73 7.72 -4.29 17.22
CA TRP A 73 6.83 -5.01 16.34
C TRP A 73 7.22 -4.74 14.88
N LYS A 74 7.25 -5.81 14.09
CA LYS A 74 7.31 -5.76 12.63
C LYS A 74 6.03 -6.37 12.09
N ALA A 75 5.23 -5.55 11.40
CA ALA A 75 3.98 -5.98 10.78
C ALA A 75 4.09 -5.92 9.25
N ARG A 76 3.38 -6.82 8.57
CA ARG A 76 3.17 -6.79 7.12
C ARG A 76 1.71 -6.47 6.84
N ILE A 77 1.48 -5.34 6.17
CA ILE A 77 0.13 -4.90 5.77
C ILE A 77 0.03 -5.01 4.25
N VAL A 78 -0.92 -5.80 3.77
CA VAL A 78 -1.12 -6.08 2.35
C VAL A 78 -2.21 -5.18 1.79
N ASP A 79 -1.94 -4.58 0.63
CA ASP A 79 -2.94 -3.94 -0.22
C ASP A 79 -3.01 -4.67 -1.58
N PRO A 80 -3.94 -4.33 -2.49
CA PRO A 80 -4.06 -5.02 -3.77
C PRO A 80 -2.82 -4.99 -4.67
N THR A 81 -1.87 -4.08 -4.41
CA THR A 81 -0.67 -3.87 -5.23
C THR A 81 0.61 -4.46 -4.62
N GLY A 82 0.58 -4.86 -3.35
CA GLY A 82 1.75 -5.36 -2.65
C GLY A 82 1.62 -5.29 -1.13
N ALA A 83 2.75 -5.11 -0.44
CA ALA A 83 2.76 -5.07 1.02
C ALA A 83 3.65 -3.96 1.58
N PHE A 84 3.17 -3.32 2.64
CA PHE A 84 3.92 -2.39 3.47
C PHE A 84 4.63 -3.15 4.58
N THR A 85 5.92 -2.85 4.77
CA THR A 85 6.64 -3.24 5.99
C THR A 85 6.51 -2.13 7.03
N VAL A 86 5.97 -2.49 8.19
CA VAL A 86 5.66 -1.53 9.26
C VAL A 86 6.42 -1.87 10.53
N TYR A 87 6.95 -0.85 11.20
CA TYR A 87 7.60 -1.00 12.50
C TYR A 87 6.94 -0.12 13.56
N ALA A 88 6.76 -0.66 14.76
CA ALA A 88 6.40 0.07 15.97
C ALA A 88 7.32 -0.35 17.11
N GLY A 89 8.05 0.61 17.70
CA GLY A 89 8.87 0.35 18.87
C GLY A 89 8.26 0.92 20.15
N GLN A 90 8.94 0.74 21.27
CA GLN A 90 8.57 1.27 22.59
C GLN A 90 8.17 2.76 22.64
N TYR A 91 8.66 3.59 21.72
CA TYR A 91 8.31 5.01 21.62
C TYR A 91 7.01 5.29 20.85
N GLN A 92 6.32 4.24 20.39
CA GLN A 92 5.02 4.27 19.73
C GLN A 92 4.05 3.42 20.57
N PRO A 93 3.65 3.90 21.76
CA PRO A 93 2.91 3.07 22.71
C PRO A 93 1.55 2.61 22.17
N GLU A 94 0.80 3.48 21.51
CA GLU A 94 -0.51 3.16 20.93
C GLU A 94 -0.41 2.04 19.88
N ALA A 95 0.47 2.20 18.89
CA ALA A 95 0.70 1.18 17.87
C ALA A 95 1.25 -0.13 18.45
N SER A 96 2.14 -0.07 19.46
CA SER A 96 2.70 -1.27 20.08
C SER A 96 1.67 -2.06 20.89
N ILE A 97 0.78 -1.36 21.60
CA ILE A 97 -0.34 -2.00 22.31
C ILE A 97 -1.28 -2.64 21.29
N PHE A 98 -1.66 -1.91 20.24
CA PHE A 98 -2.50 -2.43 19.17
C PHE A 98 -1.95 -3.73 18.59
N PHE A 99 -0.68 -3.74 18.17
CA PHE A 99 -0.05 -4.93 17.60
C PHE A 99 0.03 -6.08 18.61
N SER A 100 0.24 -5.81 19.90
CA SER A 100 0.25 -6.89 20.90
C SER A 100 -1.11 -7.58 21.11
N THR A 101 -2.20 -6.95 20.67
CA THR A 101 -3.58 -7.43 20.92
C THR A 101 -4.36 -7.81 19.67
N VAL A 102 -3.91 -7.39 18.48
CA VAL A 102 -4.64 -7.63 17.24
C VAL A 102 -4.61 -9.11 16.87
N GLU A 103 -5.76 -9.64 16.50
CA GLU A 103 -5.88 -10.99 15.95
C GLU A 103 -5.65 -10.92 14.44
N ILE A 104 -4.74 -11.74 13.92
CA ILE A 104 -4.44 -11.80 12.48
C ILE A 104 -5.16 -12.98 11.81
N PRO A 105 -5.69 -12.80 10.59
CA PRO A 105 -5.69 -11.55 9.80
C PRO A 105 -6.76 -10.55 10.24
N ALA A 106 -6.57 -9.26 9.96
CA ALA A 106 -7.58 -8.22 10.17
C ALA A 106 -7.42 -7.05 9.19
N PHE A 107 -8.51 -6.37 8.85
CA PHE A 107 -8.45 -5.10 8.14
C PHE A 107 -8.04 -3.97 9.11
N ILE A 108 -7.00 -3.21 8.74
CA ILE A 108 -6.49 -2.12 9.57
C ILE A 108 -6.24 -0.86 8.75
N ALA A 109 -6.51 0.28 9.37
CA ALA A 109 -6.08 1.60 8.90
C ALA A 109 -4.89 2.08 9.72
N LEU A 110 -3.83 2.50 9.03
CA LEU A 110 -2.58 2.92 9.63
C LEU A 110 -2.17 4.30 9.12
N THR A 111 -1.83 5.18 10.06
CA THR A 111 -1.06 6.40 9.77
C THR A 111 0.35 6.23 10.28
N GLY A 112 1.34 6.58 9.47
CA GLY A 112 2.73 6.46 9.88
C GLY A 112 3.71 7.31 9.09
N LYS A 113 4.95 7.37 9.59
CA LYS A 113 6.06 8.08 8.94
C LYS A 113 6.80 7.15 8.00
N ALA A 114 6.93 7.57 6.75
CA ALA A 114 7.75 6.90 5.78
C ALA A 114 9.23 7.00 6.17
N ARG A 115 9.96 5.89 6.06
CA ARG A 115 11.38 5.80 6.37
C ARG A 115 12.08 4.92 5.37
N ILE A 116 13.33 5.26 5.12
CA ILE A 116 14.26 4.39 4.43
C ILE A 116 15.24 3.85 5.45
N TYR A 117 15.52 2.57 5.34
CA TYR A 117 16.51 1.86 6.14
C TYR A 117 17.44 1.10 5.21
N GLU A 118 18.74 1.26 5.43
CA GLU A 118 19.79 0.61 4.66
C GLU A 118 20.67 -0.18 5.66
N PRO A 119 20.38 -1.46 5.91
CA PRO A 119 21.17 -2.28 6.82
C PRO A 119 22.57 -2.56 6.27
N GLU A 120 22.68 -2.79 4.96
CA GLU A 120 23.91 -3.05 4.25
C GLU A 120 24.03 -2.10 3.03
N PRO A 121 25.25 -1.71 2.61
CA PRO A 121 25.44 -0.88 1.44
C PRO A 121 24.76 -1.48 0.20
N GLY A 122 23.78 -0.77 -0.36
CA GLY A 122 23.02 -1.18 -1.54
C GLY A 122 21.69 -1.90 -1.25
N SER A 123 21.38 -2.21 0.02
CA SER A 123 20.09 -2.81 0.39
C SER A 123 19.14 -1.73 0.93
N VAL A 124 18.50 -0.96 0.04
CA VAL A 124 17.59 0.13 0.44
C VAL A 124 16.18 -0.42 0.63
N PHE A 125 15.68 -0.42 1.87
CA PHE A 125 14.31 -0.82 2.19
C PHE A 125 13.48 0.38 2.64
N VAL A 126 12.25 0.48 2.12
CA VAL A 126 11.26 1.46 2.57
C VAL A 126 10.37 0.82 3.63
N SER A 127 10.11 1.54 4.71
CA SER A 127 9.24 1.08 5.79
C SER A 127 8.38 2.21 6.35
N VAL A 128 7.30 1.84 7.02
CA VAL A 128 6.43 2.79 7.73
C VAL A 128 6.67 2.64 9.22
N ARG A 129 7.05 3.73 9.88
CA ARG A 129 6.97 3.79 11.35
C ARG A 129 5.53 4.12 11.73
N ALA A 130 4.83 3.17 12.34
CA ALA A 130 3.46 3.37 12.79
C ALA A 130 3.37 4.55 13.77
N GLU A 131 2.37 5.42 13.58
CA GLU A 131 2.00 6.44 14.55
C GLU A 131 0.65 6.07 15.20
N GLU A 132 -0.34 5.71 14.38
CA GLU A 132 -1.69 5.36 14.82
C GLU A 132 -2.19 4.18 13.96
N VAL A 133 -2.88 3.23 14.59
CA VAL A 133 -3.42 2.03 13.92
C VAL A 133 -4.77 1.67 14.53
N ASN A 134 -5.76 1.37 13.70
CA ASN A 134 -7.10 0.96 14.12
C ASN A 134 -7.62 -0.18 13.25
N VAL A 135 -8.43 -1.09 13.83
CA VAL A 135 -9.19 -2.07 13.05
C VAL A 135 -10.29 -1.33 12.27
N VAL A 136 -10.48 -1.71 11.02
CA VAL A 136 -11.55 -1.21 10.15
C VAL A 136 -12.28 -2.38 9.51
N ASP A 137 -13.30 -2.09 8.71
CA ASP A 137 -14.01 -3.10 7.93
C ASP A 137 -13.59 -3.06 6.45
N GLU A 138 -14.17 -3.99 5.70
CA GLU A 138 -13.93 -4.13 4.28
C GLU A 138 -14.39 -2.89 3.48
N GLU A 139 -15.49 -2.25 3.87
CA GLU A 139 -16.04 -1.07 3.21
C GLU A 139 -15.05 0.11 3.26
N ILE A 140 -14.46 0.35 4.44
CA ILE A 140 -13.43 1.38 4.62
C ILE A 140 -12.20 1.08 3.77
N ARG A 141 -11.78 -0.19 3.68
CA ARG A 141 -10.66 -0.60 2.82
C ARG A 141 -10.99 -0.38 1.35
N ASN A 142 -12.16 -0.77 0.89
CA ASN A 142 -12.60 -0.61 -0.51
C ASN A 142 -12.68 0.88 -0.87
N ARG A 143 -13.23 1.72 0.02
CA ARG A 143 -13.23 3.18 -0.16
C ARG A 143 -11.82 3.74 -0.24
N TRP A 144 -10.89 3.29 0.61
CA TRP A 144 -9.50 3.73 0.54
C TRP A 144 -8.83 3.35 -0.79
N VAL A 145 -9.09 2.17 -1.33
CA VAL A 145 -8.56 1.75 -2.64
C VAL A 145 -9.06 2.69 -3.75
N VAL A 146 -10.36 3.01 -3.76
CA VAL A 146 -10.95 3.95 -4.75
C VAL A 146 -10.33 5.35 -4.62
N ASP A 147 -10.31 5.92 -3.41
CA ASP A 147 -9.72 7.25 -3.16
C ASP A 147 -8.24 7.30 -3.58
N THR A 148 -7.49 6.21 -3.33
CA THR A 148 -6.07 6.12 -3.66
C THR A 148 -5.85 5.96 -5.17
N ALA A 149 -6.72 5.21 -5.85
CA ALA A 149 -6.72 5.06 -7.29
C ALA A 149 -6.97 6.39 -7.99
N GLU A 150 -8.00 7.13 -7.58
CA GLU A 150 -8.33 8.46 -8.13
C GLU A 150 -7.13 9.42 -8.02
N GLN A 151 -6.55 9.57 -6.82
CA GLN A 151 -5.37 10.43 -6.61
C GLN A 151 -4.14 9.96 -7.38
N THR A 152 -4.01 8.65 -7.64
CA THR A 152 -2.90 8.09 -8.40
C THR A 152 -3.08 8.33 -9.89
N VAL A 153 -4.30 8.18 -10.42
CA VAL A 153 -4.62 8.46 -11.83
C VAL A 153 -4.41 9.94 -12.14
N GLU A 154 -4.94 10.86 -11.33
CA GLU A 154 -4.72 12.30 -11.51
C GLU A 154 -3.22 12.66 -11.55
N ARG A 155 -2.43 12.02 -10.67
CA ARG A 155 -0.98 12.18 -10.63
C ARG A 155 -0.30 11.62 -11.89
N LEU A 156 -0.72 10.44 -12.36
CA LEU A 156 -0.17 9.81 -13.56
C LEU A 156 -0.51 10.60 -14.82
N GLU A 157 -1.68 11.25 -14.88
CA GLU A 157 -2.05 12.17 -15.96
C GLU A 157 -1.12 13.39 -15.99
N ALA A 158 -0.93 14.05 -14.84
CA ALA A 158 0.01 15.17 -14.73
C ALA A 158 1.46 14.76 -15.08
N PHE A 159 1.87 13.56 -14.66
CA PHE A 159 3.19 13.01 -14.99
C PHE A 159 3.32 12.72 -16.50
N SER A 160 2.30 12.13 -17.12
CA SER A 160 2.28 11.87 -18.56
C SER A 160 2.34 13.16 -19.36
N ASP A 161 1.58 14.18 -18.95
CA ASP A 161 1.64 15.52 -19.55
C ASP A 161 3.04 16.14 -19.46
N ALA A 162 3.70 16.00 -18.31
CA ALA A 162 5.08 16.45 -18.14
C ALA A 162 6.03 15.77 -19.13
N VAL A 163 5.93 14.45 -19.27
CA VAL A 163 6.75 13.66 -20.22
C VAL A 163 6.51 14.10 -21.66
N VAL A 164 5.25 14.19 -22.08
CA VAL A 164 4.86 14.55 -23.45
C VAL A 164 5.26 16.00 -23.79
N SER A 165 5.22 16.92 -22.83
CA SER A 165 5.62 18.31 -23.05
C SER A 165 7.09 18.47 -23.44
N GLY A 166 7.96 17.55 -22.98
CA GLY A 166 9.41 17.63 -23.18
C GLY A 166 10.09 18.74 -22.35
N TYR A 167 9.36 19.52 -21.56
CA TYR A 167 9.92 20.55 -20.69
C TYR A 167 10.74 19.94 -19.54
N ARG A 168 11.62 20.76 -18.96
CA ARG A 168 12.49 20.40 -17.83
C ARG A 168 12.56 21.53 -16.81
N ASP A 169 12.93 21.17 -15.58
CA ASP A 169 13.22 22.10 -14.48
C ASP A 169 12.12 23.16 -14.27
N GLU A 170 12.51 24.44 -14.21
CA GLU A 170 11.59 25.55 -13.93
C GLU A 170 10.55 25.76 -15.04
N GLU A 171 10.89 25.45 -16.29
CA GLU A 171 9.95 25.52 -17.42
C GLU A 171 8.85 24.47 -17.26
N LEU A 172 9.22 23.25 -16.87
CA LEU A 172 8.25 22.19 -16.58
C LEU A 172 7.39 22.55 -15.37
N ARG A 173 7.99 23.08 -14.31
CA ARG A 173 7.27 23.51 -13.11
C ARG A 173 6.24 24.58 -13.45
N GLY A 174 6.62 25.59 -14.24
CA GLY A 174 5.72 26.64 -14.72
C GLY A 174 4.55 26.09 -15.52
N TYR A 175 4.84 25.21 -16.48
CA TYR A 175 3.83 24.54 -17.31
C TYR A 175 2.79 23.76 -16.49
N LEU A 176 3.25 22.97 -15.51
CA LEU A 176 2.36 22.18 -14.65
C LEU A 176 1.51 23.07 -13.73
N LEU A 177 2.08 24.15 -13.19
CA LEU A 177 1.35 25.12 -12.37
C LEU A 177 0.24 25.82 -13.18
N GLU A 178 0.50 26.19 -14.44
CA GLU A 178 -0.50 26.78 -15.33
C GLU A 178 -1.66 25.81 -15.64
N LYS A 179 -1.38 24.51 -15.65
CA LYS A 179 -2.39 23.45 -15.76
C LYS A 179 -3.15 23.16 -14.46
N GLY A 180 -2.83 23.84 -13.36
CA GLY A 180 -3.49 23.67 -12.06
C GLY A 180 -2.91 22.54 -11.21
N VAL A 181 -1.77 21.95 -11.61
CA VAL A 181 -1.05 20.97 -10.78
C VAL A 181 -0.48 21.68 -9.56
N SER A 182 -0.60 21.07 -8.38
CA SER A 182 -0.06 21.66 -7.14
C SER A 182 1.45 21.86 -7.23
N GLY A 183 1.98 22.93 -6.63
CA GLY A 183 3.41 23.23 -6.67
C GLY A 183 4.30 22.14 -6.08
N GLU A 184 3.80 21.41 -5.07
CA GLU A 184 4.51 20.26 -4.49
C GLU A 184 4.61 19.10 -5.49
N LEU A 185 3.52 18.79 -6.21
CA LEU A 185 3.50 17.73 -7.20
C LEU A 185 4.32 18.12 -8.45
N ALA A 186 4.24 19.37 -8.90
CA ALA A 186 5.02 19.86 -10.03
C ALA A 186 6.54 19.75 -9.75
N GLU A 187 6.97 20.13 -8.55
CA GLU A 187 8.35 19.97 -8.09
C GLU A 187 8.74 18.49 -8.01
N GLY A 188 7.89 17.65 -7.43
CA GLY A 188 8.13 16.21 -7.32
C GLY A 188 8.23 15.51 -8.69
N ILE A 189 7.36 15.85 -9.64
CA ILE A 189 7.43 15.32 -11.02
C ILE A 189 8.73 15.73 -11.70
N SER A 190 9.13 17.00 -11.58
CA SER A 190 10.40 17.48 -12.14
C SER A 190 11.59 16.71 -11.57
N LEU A 191 11.62 16.53 -10.24
CA LEU A 191 12.68 15.77 -9.56
C LEU A 191 12.67 14.28 -9.92
N ALA A 192 11.50 13.68 -10.08
CA ALA A 192 11.38 12.27 -10.47
C ALA A 192 11.91 12.04 -11.89
N LEU A 193 11.57 12.91 -12.85
CA LEU A 193 12.08 12.83 -14.22
C LEU A 193 13.60 13.04 -14.30
N GLU A 194 14.19 13.81 -13.39
CA GLU A 194 15.63 14.02 -13.31
C GLU A 194 16.37 12.82 -12.67
N ARG A 195 15.82 12.26 -11.58
CA ARG A 195 16.57 11.39 -10.66
C ARG A 195 16.16 9.93 -10.68
N ALA A 196 14.91 9.62 -11.00
CA ALA A 196 14.42 8.25 -10.94
C ALA A 196 14.90 7.44 -12.16
N HIS A 197 15.14 6.16 -11.95
CA HIS A 197 15.45 5.24 -13.04
C HIS A 197 14.15 4.79 -13.71
N ALA A 198 14.04 4.97 -15.02
CA ALA A 198 12.90 4.52 -15.83
C ALA A 198 11.51 4.93 -15.26
N PRO A 199 11.29 6.21 -14.90
CA PRO A 199 10.05 6.63 -14.24
C PRO A 199 8.83 6.54 -15.17
N GLU A 200 9.02 6.63 -16.48
CA GLU A 200 7.96 6.47 -17.48
C GLU A 200 7.44 5.03 -17.54
N GLU A 201 8.35 4.05 -17.52
CA GLU A 201 8.01 2.63 -17.47
C GLU A 201 7.31 2.31 -16.15
N PHE A 202 7.82 2.85 -15.04
CA PHE A 202 7.18 2.69 -13.74
C PHE A 202 5.76 3.27 -13.71
N ALA A 203 5.56 4.47 -14.24
CA ALA A 203 4.24 5.11 -14.32
C ALA A 203 3.23 4.26 -15.10
N LYS A 204 3.65 3.66 -16.22
CA LYS A 204 2.81 2.72 -17.00
C LYS A 204 2.43 1.49 -16.19
N LEU A 205 3.41 0.87 -15.51
CA LEU A 205 3.16 -0.30 -14.66
C LEU A 205 2.23 0.05 -13.48
N LEU A 206 2.42 1.22 -12.86
CA LEU A 206 1.55 1.69 -11.79
C LEU A 206 0.11 1.82 -12.26
N GLY A 207 -0.12 2.35 -13.47
CA GLY A 207 -1.47 2.39 -14.07
C GLY A 207 -2.12 1.01 -14.24
N VAL A 208 -1.33 -0.02 -14.58
CA VAL A 208 -1.82 -1.41 -14.65
C VAL A 208 -2.22 -1.92 -13.25
N PHE A 209 -1.36 -1.74 -12.25
CA PHE A 209 -1.66 -2.16 -10.88
C PHE A 209 -2.89 -1.45 -10.30
N VAL A 210 -3.07 -0.15 -10.58
CA VAL A 210 -4.26 0.59 -10.16
C VAL A 210 -5.51 0.03 -10.80
N LYS A 211 -5.45 -0.32 -12.10
CA LYS A 211 -6.58 -0.95 -12.79
C LYS A 211 -6.93 -2.31 -12.19
N GLU A 212 -5.94 -3.16 -11.94
CA GLU A 212 -6.13 -4.47 -11.32
C GLU A 212 -6.72 -4.33 -9.90
N ALA A 213 -6.25 -3.37 -9.12
CA ALA A 213 -6.77 -3.07 -7.79
C ALA A 213 -8.25 -2.65 -7.80
N LEU A 214 -8.69 -1.90 -8.82
CA LEU A 214 -10.09 -1.50 -8.99
C LEU A 214 -10.96 -2.66 -9.48
N GLN A 215 -10.47 -3.47 -10.42
CA GLN A 215 -11.17 -4.65 -10.92
C GLN A 215 -11.43 -5.68 -9.81
N ALA A 216 -10.50 -5.78 -8.85
CA ALA A 216 -10.67 -6.61 -7.65
C ALA A 216 -11.89 -6.21 -6.81
N LEU A 217 -12.32 -4.94 -6.84
CA LEU A 217 -13.51 -4.46 -6.14
C LEU A 217 -14.79 -4.73 -6.92
N GLU A 218 -14.74 -4.67 -8.26
CA GLU A 218 -15.92 -4.85 -9.13
C GLU A 218 -16.45 -6.29 -9.09
N PHE A 219 -15.56 -7.28 -8.92
CA PHE A 219 -15.94 -8.70 -8.85
C PHE A 219 -16.80 -9.04 -7.63
N ASP A 220 -16.74 -8.24 -6.56
CA ASP A 220 -17.68 -8.35 -5.44
C ASP A 220 -19.10 -7.87 -5.78
N SER A 221 -19.24 -6.96 -6.74
CA SER A 221 -20.53 -6.36 -7.10
C SER A 221 -21.28 -7.10 -8.22
N GLU A 222 -20.58 -7.54 -9.27
CA GLU A 222 -21.24 -8.06 -10.49
C GLU A 222 -21.71 -9.53 -10.38
N ASN A 223 -21.09 -10.34 -9.50
CA ASN A 223 -21.47 -11.74 -9.31
C ASN A 223 -22.50 -11.97 -8.19
N SER A 224 -23.09 -10.91 -7.65
CA SER A 224 -24.05 -10.97 -6.53
C SER A 224 -25.49 -11.34 -6.95
N SER A 225 -25.78 -11.56 -8.24
CA SER A 225 -27.14 -11.88 -8.71
C SER A 225 -27.19 -13.14 -9.58
N GLY A 226 -28.05 -14.09 -9.20
CA GLY A 226 -28.28 -15.34 -9.93
C GLY A 226 -27.56 -16.56 -9.34
N ALA A 227 -27.53 -17.67 -10.10
CA ALA A 227 -27.01 -18.96 -9.65
C ALA A 227 -25.51 -18.97 -9.30
N ASP A 228 -24.72 -18.04 -9.85
CA ASP A 228 -23.29 -17.91 -9.52
C ASP A 228 -23.06 -17.18 -8.19
N GLY A 229 -23.99 -16.31 -7.77
CA GLY A 229 -23.99 -15.72 -6.42
C GLY A 229 -24.21 -16.77 -5.34
N ASP A 230 -25.20 -17.66 -5.54
CA ASP A 230 -25.47 -18.78 -4.61
C ASP A 230 -24.26 -19.72 -4.50
N ARG A 231 -23.55 -19.94 -5.60
CA ARG A 231 -22.33 -20.77 -5.61
C ARG A 231 -21.15 -20.07 -4.94
N LYS A 232 -20.99 -18.75 -5.10
CA LYS A 232 -19.97 -17.96 -4.38
C LYS A 232 -20.18 -18.03 -2.87
N GLU A 233 -21.43 -17.83 -2.41
CA GLU A 233 -21.77 -17.96 -0.99
C GLU A 233 -21.47 -19.38 -0.50
N PHE A 234 -21.81 -20.40 -1.28
CA PHE A 234 -21.48 -21.78 -0.93
C PHE A 234 -19.97 -22.04 -0.82
N VAL A 235 -19.14 -21.50 -1.73
CA VAL A 235 -17.68 -21.60 -1.67
C VAL A 235 -17.13 -20.92 -0.41
N LEU A 236 -17.69 -19.76 -0.05
CA LEU A 236 -17.35 -19.03 1.17
C LEU A 236 -17.73 -19.79 2.45
N GLU A 237 -18.96 -20.30 2.52
CA GLU A 237 -19.44 -21.14 3.63
C GLU A 237 -18.57 -22.38 3.77
N LEU A 238 -18.27 -23.08 2.67
CA LEU A 238 -17.39 -24.25 2.70
C LEU A 238 -16.00 -23.92 3.23
N LEU A 239 -15.44 -22.77 2.84
CA LEU A 239 -14.11 -22.36 3.30
C LEU A 239 -14.13 -22.05 4.81
N ARG A 240 -15.20 -21.42 5.31
CA ARG A 240 -15.41 -21.19 6.76
C ARG A 240 -15.61 -22.50 7.52
N GLU A 241 -16.36 -23.45 6.97
CA GLU A 241 -16.58 -24.77 7.57
C GLU A 241 -15.27 -25.57 7.71
N MET A 242 -14.38 -25.45 6.73
CA MET A 242 -13.11 -26.18 6.70
C MET A 242 -12.00 -25.49 7.51
N ASP A 243 -12.11 -24.18 7.80
CA ASP A 243 -11.09 -23.46 8.57
C ASP A 243 -11.23 -23.72 10.08
N GLU A 244 -10.37 -24.58 10.61
CA GLU A 244 -10.24 -24.83 12.06
C GLU A 244 -9.41 -23.75 12.80
N GLY A 245 -9.23 -22.57 12.19
CA GLY A 245 -8.47 -21.43 12.71
C GLY A 245 -6.99 -21.42 12.31
N LYS A 246 -6.56 -22.34 11.44
CA LYS A 246 -5.18 -22.43 10.93
C LYS A 246 -5.06 -22.21 9.42
N GLY A 247 -6.18 -21.94 8.75
CA GLY A 247 -6.30 -21.98 7.30
C GLY A 247 -6.59 -23.38 6.77
N VAL A 248 -6.98 -23.43 5.50
CA VAL A 248 -7.43 -24.61 4.77
C VAL A 248 -6.41 -24.95 3.69
N ASP A 249 -6.10 -26.23 3.53
CA ASP A 249 -5.30 -26.71 2.39
C ASP A 249 -6.09 -26.52 1.09
N TYR A 250 -5.54 -25.75 0.16
CA TYR A 250 -6.21 -25.35 -1.07
C TYR A 250 -6.57 -26.54 -1.96
N ALA A 251 -5.67 -27.53 -2.07
CA ALA A 251 -5.92 -28.71 -2.88
C ALA A 251 -7.06 -29.56 -2.29
N ALA A 252 -7.05 -29.76 -0.97
CA ALA A 252 -8.15 -30.45 -0.29
C ALA A 252 -9.48 -29.69 -0.38
N PHE A 253 -9.44 -28.35 -0.26
CA PHE A 253 -10.61 -27.51 -0.45
C PHE A 253 -11.21 -27.64 -1.86
N LEU A 254 -10.36 -27.60 -2.89
CA LEU A 254 -10.76 -27.74 -4.28
C LEU A 254 -11.43 -29.10 -4.54
N GLU A 255 -10.84 -30.19 -4.04
CA GLU A 255 -11.42 -31.53 -4.14
C GLU A 255 -12.81 -31.60 -3.48
N VAL A 256 -12.97 -31.03 -2.29
CA VAL A 256 -14.26 -31.02 -1.59
C VAL A 256 -15.29 -30.18 -2.34
N ALA A 257 -14.92 -28.99 -2.81
CA ALA A 257 -15.83 -28.11 -3.57
C ALA A 257 -16.33 -28.77 -4.86
N VAL A 258 -15.42 -29.39 -5.62
CA VAL A 258 -15.75 -30.14 -6.84
C VAL A 258 -16.62 -31.36 -6.53
N SER A 259 -16.33 -32.09 -5.45
CA SER A 259 -17.16 -33.24 -5.02
C SER A 259 -18.59 -32.83 -4.64
N ARG A 260 -18.79 -31.58 -4.20
CA ARG A 260 -20.10 -30.99 -3.90
C ARG A 260 -20.77 -30.33 -5.12
N GLY A 261 -20.18 -30.45 -6.31
CA GLY A 261 -20.78 -30.04 -7.58
C GLY A 261 -20.47 -28.61 -8.03
N VAL A 262 -19.49 -27.95 -7.41
CA VAL A 262 -19.00 -26.65 -7.87
C VAL A 262 -17.94 -26.85 -8.96
N PRO A 263 -18.07 -26.20 -10.14
CA PRO A 263 -17.03 -26.28 -11.16
C PRO A 263 -15.69 -25.74 -10.64
N GLU A 264 -14.60 -26.44 -10.97
CA GLU A 264 -13.23 -26.06 -10.56
C GLU A 264 -12.91 -24.62 -10.93
N GLU A 265 -13.19 -24.23 -12.17
CA GLU A 265 -13.00 -22.86 -12.70
C GLU A 265 -13.70 -21.80 -11.83
N LEU A 266 -14.92 -22.08 -11.37
CA LEU A 266 -15.65 -21.18 -10.49
C LEU A 266 -15.01 -21.07 -9.10
N VAL A 267 -14.48 -22.18 -8.55
CA VAL A 267 -13.76 -22.16 -7.28
C VAL A 267 -12.49 -21.32 -7.41
N GLU A 268 -11.72 -21.52 -8.48
CA GLU A 268 -10.52 -20.73 -8.76
C GLU A 268 -10.83 -19.23 -8.91
N ASP A 269 -11.90 -18.88 -9.63
CA ASP A 269 -12.32 -17.50 -9.82
C ASP A 269 -12.77 -16.84 -8.52
N VAL A 270 -13.55 -17.56 -7.70
CA VAL A 270 -13.96 -17.06 -6.38
C VAL A 270 -12.73 -16.86 -5.50
N ILE A 271 -11.85 -17.85 -5.37
CA ILE A 271 -10.64 -17.73 -4.54
C ILE A 271 -9.73 -16.61 -5.03
N ARG A 272 -9.53 -16.48 -6.34
CA ARG A 272 -8.77 -15.37 -6.94
C ARG A 272 -9.39 -14.02 -6.60
N SER A 273 -10.71 -13.91 -6.66
CA SER A 273 -11.42 -12.70 -6.24
C SER A 273 -11.21 -12.40 -4.76
N LEU A 274 -11.29 -13.40 -3.88
CA LEU A 274 -11.08 -13.19 -2.44
C LEU A 274 -9.65 -12.75 -2.15
N PHE A 275 -8.65 -13.26 -2.88
CA PHE A 275 -7.27 -12.79 -2.78
C PHE A 275 -7.11 -11.35 -3.26
N ALA A 276 -7.62 -11.03 -4.44
CA ALA A 276 -7.55 -9.68 -5.00
C ALA A 276 -8.30 -8.67 -4.12
N GLY A 277 -9.46 -9.11 -3.62
CA GLY A 277 -10.28 -8.45 -2.63
C GLY A 277 -9.71 -8.56 -1.21
N GLY A 278 -8.54 -9.11 -0.94
CA GLY A 278 -7.97 -9.16 0.42
C GLY A 278 -8.86 -9.83 1.49
N GLN A 279 -9.94 -10.49 1.12
CA GLN A 279 -10.81 -11.29 1.99
C GLN A 279 -10.21 -12.67 2.23
N CYS A 280 -9.20 -13.06 1.44
CA CYS A 280 -8.43 -14.27 1.63
C CYS A 280 -6.93 -13.97 1.51
N TYR A 281 -6.12 -14.69 2.29
CA TYR A 281 -4.66 -14.61 2.24
C TYR A 281 -4.04 -16.01 2.39
N GLU A 282 -2.79 -16.14 1.96
CA GLU A 282 -2.04 -17.39 1.96
C GLU A 282 -0.92 -17.31 3.02
N PRO A 283 -1.18 -17.69 4.28
CA PRO A 283 -0.16 -17.64 5.34
C PRO A 283 1.06 -18.53 5.04
N ARG A 284 0.87 -19.63 4.32
CA ARG A 284 1.90 -20.59 3.92
C ARG A 284 1.52 -21.16 2.56
N ILE A 285 2.51 -21.51 1.74
CA ILE A 285 2.28 -22.09 0.41
C ILE A 285 1.28 -23.26 0.50
N GLY A 286 0.18 -23.14 -0.25
CA GLY A 286 -0.91 -24.11 -0.32
C GLY A 286 -1.97 -23.99 0.78
N ILE A 287 -1.81 -23.09 1.76
CA ILE A 287 -2.77 -22.88 2.86
C ILE A 287 -3.45 -21.53 2.70
N ILE A 288 -4.76 -21.52 2.49
CA ILE A 288 -5.56 -20.31 2.33
C ILE A 288 -6.41 -20.04 3.58
N ARG A 289 -6.66 -18.77 3.89
CA ARG A 289 -7.45 -18.40 5.07
C ARG A 289 -8.25 -17.13 4.81
N LEU A 290 -9.48 -17.10 5.31
CA LEU A 290 -10.34 -15.91 5.23
C LEU A 290 -9.90 -14.82 6.21
N VAL A 291 -10.11 -13.57 5.82
CA VAL A 291 -9.96 -12.40 6.68
C VAL A 291 -11.29 -12.18 7.40
N GLY A 292 -11.24 -12.23 8.73
CA GLY A 292 -12.39 -12.09 9.62
C GLY A 292 -12.71 -10.65 9.98
#